data_AF-A0A962YCD1-F1
#
_entry.id   AF-A0A962YCD1-F1
#
_cell.length_a   1.000
_cell.length_b   1.000
_cell.length_c   1.000
_cell.angle_alpha   90.00
_cell.angle_beta   90.00
_cell.angle_gamma   90.00
#
_symmetry.space_group_name_H-M   'P 1'
#
loop_
_entity.id
_entity.type
_entity.pdbx_description
1 polymer ?
#
loop_
_entity_poly.entity_id
_entity_poly.type
_entity_poly.pdbx_seq_one_letter_code
_entity_poly.pdbx_strand_id
1 'polypeptide(L)'
;MLLGFALLYVGAVLFLNGLWLLDRIGDKEIAVINVFVGGLTMAVALFSAFGPEADAASIKAGALTLLFTFTYLWVAWNRWNGADGRGLGWFSLFVAITIIPVSLDTLANAQGTWDVWFGLCWAAWAVLWFMFFLLLALQKPIARLTGGVTVLEGILTGWLPGYLLLDGIMGPAANVAVAAASGG
;
A
#
# COMPACT_ATOMS: atom_id res chain seq x y z
N MET A 1 9.25 12.05 5.07
CA MET A 1 8.90 12.38 3.66
C MET A 1 8.82 11.15 2.76
N LEU A 2 9.71 10.15 2.88
CA LEU A 2 9.66 8.92 2.06
C LEU A 2 8.33 8.16 2.15
N LEU A 3 7.69 8.13 3.33
CA LEU A 3 6.36 7.51 3.49
C LEU A 3 5.29 8.21 2.63
N GLY A 4 5.19 9.54 2.69
CA GLY A 4 4.22 10.29 1.89
C GLY A 4 4.46 10.13 0.39
N PHE A 5 5.74 10.15 -0.01
CA PHE A 5 6.16 9.86 -1.39
C PHE A 5 5.72 8.47 -1.84
N ALA A 6 6.02 7.42 -1.06
CA ALA A 6 5.61 6.06 -1.37
C ALA A 6 4.08 5.90 -1.41
N LEU A 7 3.36 6.43 -0.41
CA LEU A 7 1.90 6.32 -0.30
C LEU A 7 1.17 7.00 -1.45
N LEU A 8 1.67 8.14 -1.93
CA LEU A 8 1.09 8.82 -3.08
C LEU A 8 1.05 7.89 -4.31
N TYR A 9 2.17 7.23 -4.60
CA TYR A 9 2.27 6.32 -5.73
C TYR A 9 1.59 4.97 -5.47
N VAL A 10 1.59 4.47 -4.23
CA VAL A 10 0.76 3.32 -3.81
C VAL A 10 -0.73 3.60 -4.06
N GLY A 11 -1.19 4.80 -3.74
CA GLY A 11 -2.56 5.23 -4.04
C GLY A 11 -2.87 5.22 -5.52
N ALA A 12 -1.96 5.75 -6.35
CA ALA A 12 -2.10 5.75 -7.80
C ALA A 12 -2.16 4.33 -8.38
N VAL A 13 -1.27 3.42 -7.95
CA VAL A 13 -1.26 2.04 -8.47
C VAL A 13 -2.48 1.24 -8.01
N LEU A 14 -2.96 1.42 -6.78
CA LEU A 14 -4.20 0.78 -6.32
C LEU A 14 -5.41 1.32 -7.09
N PHE A 15 -5.53 2.64 -7.24
CA PHE A 15 -6.60 3.25 -8.02
C PHE A 15 -6.66 2.70 -9.45
N LEU A 16 -5.51 2.67 -10.15
CA LEU A 16 -5.44 2.16 -11.52
C LEU A 16 -5.66 0.64 -11.59
N ASN A 17 -5.15 -0.16 -10.64
CA ASN A 17 -5.44 -1.61 -10.62
C ASN A 17 -6.92 -1.88 -10.35
N GLY A 18 -7.57 -1.06 -9.54
CA GLY A 18 -9.01 -1.12 -9.31
C GLY A 18 -9.81 -0.82 -10.59
N LEU A 19 -9.42 0.22 -11.34
CA LEU A 19 -10.01 0.53 -12.64
C LEU A 19 -9.76 -0.58 -13.68
N TRP A 20 -8.57 -1.19 -13.66
CA TRP A 20 -8.25 -2.35 -14.49
C TRP A 20 -9.16 -3.55 -14.17
N LEU A 21 -9.38 -3.87 -12.90
CA LEU A 21 -10.32 -4.93 -12.47
C LEU A 21 -11.80 -4.63 -12.80
N LEU A 22 -12.11 -3.36 -13.08
CA LEU A 22 -13.41 -2.88 -13.53
C LEU A 22 -13.50 -2.76 -15.07
N ASP A 23 -12.56 -3.38 -15.78
CA ASP A 23 -12.46 -3.42 -17.24
C ASP A 23 -12.35 -2.03 -17.88
N ARG A 24 -11.74 -1.06 -17.18
CA ARG A 24 -11.54 0.32 -17.68
C ARG A 24 -10.15 0.59 -18.26
N ILE A 25 -9.19 -0.30 -18.04
CA ILE A 25 -7.79 -0.20 -18.48
C ILE A 25 -7.38 -1.55 -19.08
N GLY A 26 -6.55 -1.55 -20.12
CA GLY A 26 -6.09 -2.79 -20.75
C GLY A 26 -5.00 -3.53 -19.96
N ASP A 27 -4.93 -4.86 -20.11
CA ASP A 27 -3.98 -5.73 -19.41
C ASP A 27 -2.50 -5.37 -19.60
N LYS A 28 -2.12 -4.88 -20.78
CA LYS A 28 -0.73 -4.48 -21.05
C LYS A 28 -0.39 -3.11 -20.47
N GLU A 29 -1.39 -2.24 -20.34
CA GLU A 29 -1.21 -0.87 -19.84
C GLU A 29 -1.04 -0.87 -18.32
N ILE A 30 -1.78 -1.74 -17.61
CA ILE A 30 -1.70 -1.80 -16.14
C ILE A 30 -0.33 -2.27 -15.64
N ALA A 31 0.42 -3.03 -16.46
CA ALA A 31 1.77 -3.46 -16.11
C ALA A 31 2.71 -2.26 -15.90
N VAL A 32 2.53 -1.17 -16.65
CA VAL A 32 3.42 0.00 -16.62
C VAL A 32 3.46 0.63 -15.23
N ILE A 33 2.29 0.98 -14.66
CA ILE A 33 2.25 1.59 -13.34
C ILE A 33 2.76 0.64 -12.25
N ASN A 34 2.45 -0.66 -12.36
CA ASN A 34 2.90 -1.65 -11.39
C ASN A 34 4.43 -1.81 -11.39
N VAL A 35 5.10 -1.74 -12.55
CA VAL A 35 6.56 -1.73 -12.63
C VAL A 35 7.14 -0.47 -12.00
N PHE A 36 6.62 0.72 -12.34
CA PHE A 36 7.17 1.97 -11.82
C PHE A 36 6.99 2.10 -10.32
N VAL A 37 5.79 1.83 -9.80
CA VAL A 37 5.54 1.90 -8.37
C VAL A 37 6.27 0.79 -7.64
N GLY A 38 6.32 -0.43 -8.19
CA GLY A 38 7.14 -1.50 -7.63
C GLY A 38 8.64 -1.15 -7.59
N GLY A 39 9.20 -0.54 -8.62
CA GLY A 39 10.60 -0.08 -8.61
C GLY A 39 10.86 1.02 -7.59
N LEU A 40 9.94 1.99 -7.50
CA LEU A 40 10.01 3.08 -6.53
C LEU A 40 9.93 2.56 -5.09
N THR A 41 8.93 1.75 -4.76
CA THR A 41 8.77 1.23 -3.40
C THR A 41 9.85 0.21 -3.05
N MET A 42 10.41 -0.49 -4.03
CA MET A 42 11.62 -1.30 -3.86
C MET A 42 12.79 -0.45 -3.39
N ALA A 43 13.06 0.67 -4.07
CA ALA A 43 14.16 1.55 -3.70
C ALA A 43 13.97 2.10 -2.28
N VAL A 44 12.75 2.54 -1.94
CA VAL A 44 12.39 2.99 -0.58
C VAL A 44 12.63 1.88 0.44
N ALA A 45 12.13 0.67 0.18
CA ALA A 45 12.23 -0.44 1.12
C ALA A 45 13.68 -0.89 1.35
N LEU A 46 14.48 -0.99 0.28
CA LEU A 46 15.89 -1.33 0.36
C LEU A 46 16.67 -0.26 1.12
N PHE A 47 16.38 1.02 0.88
CA PHE A 47 16.99 2.11 1.65
C PHE A 47 16.60 2.03 3.13
N SER A 48 15.34 1.74 3.47
CA SER A 48 14.92 1.58 4.86
C SER A 48 15.57 0.38 5.56
N ALA A 49 15.81 -0.71 4.84
CA ALA A 49 16.36 -1.95 5.41
C ALA A 49 17.90 -1.97 5.47
N PHE A 50 18.58 -1.33 4.51
CA PHE A 50 20.04 -1.43 4.34
C PHE A 50 20.76 -0.08 4.34
N GLY A 51 20.03 1.01 4.56
CA GLY A 51 20.59 2.36 4.61
C GLY A 51 21.55 2.57 5.79
N PRO A 52 22.34 3.66 5.76
CA PRO A 52 23.37 3.94 6.77
C PRO A 52 22.80 4.16 8.19
N GLU A 53 21.52 4.54 8.30
CA GLU A 53 20.81 4.75 9.57
C GLU A 53 19.83 3.61 9.88
N ALA A 54 20.05 2.41 9.32
CA ALA A 54 19.13 1.30 9.51
C ALA A 54 19.08 0.84 10.98
N ASP A 55 17.87 0.79 11.53
CA ASP A 55 17.56 0.28 12.86
C ASP A 55 16.41 -0.75 12.80
N ALA A 56 16.01 -1.30 13.95
CA ALA A 56 14.95 -2.30 13.99
C ALA A 56 13.60 -1.79 13.42
N ALA A 57 13.30 -0.50 13.61
CA ALA A 57 12.06 0.10 13.13
C ALA A 57 12.10 0.34 11.61
N SER A 58 13.22 0.84 11.08
CA SER A 58 13.41 1.06 9.65
C SER A 58 13.46 -0.25 8.88
N ILE A 59 14.09 -1.30 9.43
CA ILE A 59 14.12 -2.64 8.86
C ILE A 59 12.71 -3.24 8.82
N LYS A 60 11.93 -3.11 9.91
CA LYS A 60 10.51 -3.52 9.94
C LYS A 60 9.71 -2.78 8.86
N ALA A 61 9.88 -1.46 8.73
CA ALA A 61 9.21 -0.66 7.71
C ALA A 61 9.59 -1.09 6.28
N GLY A 62 10.87 -1.36 6.02
CA GLY A 62 11.35 -1.89 4.75
C GLY A 62 10.73 -3.26 4.44
N ALA A 63 10.74 -4.19 5.40
CA ALA A 63 10.14 -5.51 5.24
C ALA A 63 8.64 -5.45 4.91
N LEU A 64 7.87 -4.62 5.62
CA LEU A 64 6.45 -4.43 5.33
C LEU A 64 6.20 -3.75 3.98
N THR A 65 7.05 -2.79 3.59
CA THR A 65 6.97 -2.15 2.26
C THR A 65 7.24 -3.15 1.13
N LEU A 66 8.15 -4.11 1.35
CA LEU A 66 8.44 -5.16 0.36
C LEU A 66 7.24 -6.07 0.09
N LEU A 67 6.36 -6.33 1.07
CA LEU A 67 5.15 -7.13 0.87
C LEU A 67 4.27 -6.55 -0.26
N PHE A 68 4.05 -5.23 -0.20
CA PHE A 68 3.27 -4.51 -1.20
C PHE A 68 4.04 -4.33 -2.51
N THR A 69 5.33 -4.03 -2.42
CA THR A 69 6.22 -3.90 -3.58
C THR A 69 6.20 -5.16 -4.45
N PHE A 70 6.35 -6.33 -3.84
CA PHE A 70 6.30 -7.59 -4.55
C PHE A 70 4.92 -7.88 -5.12
N THR A 71 3.84 -7.43 -4.49
CA THR A 71 2.49 -7.52 -5.06
C THR A 71 2.43 -6.80 -6.41
N TYR A 72 2.90 -5.54 -6.50
CA TYR A 72 2.86 -4.77 -7.75
C TYR A 72 3.75 -5.39 -8.83
N LEU A 73 4.99 -5.72 -8.51
CA LEU A 73 5.90 -6.35 -9.47
C LEU A 73 5.37 -7.68 -9.98
N TRP A 74 4.70 -8.46 -9.13
CA TRP A 74 4.07 -9.71 -9.52
C TRP A 74 2.85 -9.49 -10.40
N VAL A 75 1.99 -8.49 -10.12
CA VAL A 75 0.90 -8.10 -11.02
C VAL A 75 1.46 -7.78 -12.41
N ALA A 76 2.50 -6.93 -12.49
CA ALA A 76 3.14 -6.58 -13.76
C ALA A 76 3.69 -7.81 -14.49
N TRP A 77 4.40 -8.69 -13.78
CA TRP A 77 4.98 -9.90 -14.36
C TRP A 77 3.90 -10.85 -14.89
N ASN A 78 2.82 -11.06 -14.14
CA ASN A 78 1.70 -11.90 -14.57
C ASN A 78 1.02 -11.35 -15.85
N ARG A 79 0.97 -10.03 -16.01
CA ARG A 79 0.44 -9.40 -17.23
C ARG A 79 1.34 -9.59 -18.45
N TRP A 80 2.65 -9.67 -18.24
CA TRP A 80 3.58 -9.94 -19.34
C TRP A 80 3.57 -11.43 -19.74
N ASN A 81 3.69 -12.34 -18.78
CA ASN A 81 3.83 -13.77 -19.09
C ASN A 81 2.51 -14.53 -19.28
N GLY A 82 1.36 -13.88 -19.01
CA GLY A 82 0.04 -14.48 -19.15
C GLY A 82 -0.34 -15.45 -18.02
N ALA A 83 0.35 -15.41 -16.88
CA ALA A 83 0.02 -16.26 -15.74
C ALA A 83 -1.37 -15.92 -15.15
N ASP A 84 -2.05 -16.96 -14.67
CA ASP A 84 -3.44 -16.88 -14.17
C ASP A 84 -3.57 -16.18 -12.80
N GLY A 85 -2.45 -15.83 -12.17
CA GLY A 85 -2.41 -15.08 -10.91
C GLY A 85 -2.57 -15.91 -9.64
N ARG A 86 -2.73 -17.24 -9.68
CA ARG A 86 -2.94 -18.05 -8.46
C ARG A 86 -1.79 -17.94 -7.46
N GLY A 87 -0.55 -17.89 -7.93
CA GLY A 87 0.63 -17.67 -7.08
C GLY A 87 0.57 -16.34 -6.33
N LEU A 88 0.16 -15.27 -7.02
CA LEU A 88 -0.07 -13.96 -6.40
C LEU A 88 -1.23 -14.02 -5.39
N GLY A 89 -2.28 -14.78 -5.66
CA GLY A 89 -3.37 -14.99 -4.71
C GLY A 89 -2.89 -15.59 -3.39
N TRP A 90 -2.05 -16.63 -3.42
CA TRP A 90 -1.47 -17.21 -2.21
C TRP A 90 -0.52 -16.24 -1.48
N PHE A 91 0.30 -15.50 -2.23
CA PHE A 91 1.11 -14.44 -1.65
C PHE A 91 0.24 -13.37 -0.97
N SER A 92 -0.91 -13.03 -1.57
CA SER A 92 -1.85 -12.06 -1.00
C SER A 92 -2.43 -12.51 0.34
N LEU A 93 -2.69 -13.81 0.52
CA LEU A 93 -3.08 -14.37 1.82
C LEU A 93 -1.97 -14.20 2.87
N PHE A 94 -0.72 -14.48 2.49
CA PHE A 94 0.43 -14.27 3.37
C PHE A 94 0.54 -12.81 3.80
N VAL A 95 0.40 -11.85 2.87
CA VAL A 95 0.38 -10.42 3.18
C VAL A 95 -0.75 -10.09 4.15
N ALA A 96 -1.99 -10.49 3.83
CA ALA A 96 -3.17 -10.21 4.65
C ALA A 96 -3.00 -10.67 6.11
N ILE A 97 -2.50 -11.89 6.32
CA ILE A 97 -2.25 -12.42 7.68
C ILE A 97 -1.14 -11.64 8.37
N THR A 98 -0.07 -11.31 7.66
CA THR A 98 1.12 -10.63 8.22
C THR A 98 0.80 -9.23 8.76
N ILE A 99 -0.09 -8.50 8.10
CA ILE A 99 -0.37 -7.10 8.44
C ILE A 99 -1.51 -6.92 9.46
N ILE A 100 -2.24 -7.98 9.81
CA ILE A 100 -3.23 -7.96 10.90
C ILE A 100 -2.58 -7.55 12.25
N PRO A 101 -1.50 -8.20 12.72
CA PRO A 101 -0.81 -7.77 13.94
C PRO A 101 -0.34 -6.31 13.87
N VAL A 102 0.07 -5.83 12.70
CA VAL A 102 0.50 -4.43 12.50
C VAL A 102 -0.67 -3.47 12.72
N SER A 103 -1.85 -3.78 12.19
CA SER A 103 -3.08 -3.02 12.44
C SER A 103 -3.43 -2.98 13.93
N LEU A 104 -3.45 -4.14 14.59
CA LEU A 104 -3.79 -4.26 16.01
C LEU A 104 -2.81 -3.48 16.91
N ASP A 105 -1.51 -3.63 16.66
CA ASP A 105 -0.45 -2.91 17.38
C ASP A 105 -0.57 -1.39 17.19
N THR A 106 -0.83 -0.94 15.96
CA THR A 106 -1.01 0.49 15.65
C THR A 106 -2.24 1.07 16.37
N LEU A 107 -3.37 0.34 16.36
CA LEU A 107 -4.60 0.77 17.02
C LEU A 107 -4.48 0.74 18.56
N ALA A 108 -3.83 -0.27 19.12
CA ALA A 108 -3.66 -0.41 20.57
C ALA A 108 -2.77 0.68 21.17
N ASN A 109 -1.80 1.18 20.38
CA ASN A 109 -0.86 2.22 20.82
C ASN A 109 -1.22 3.62 20.30
N ALA A 110 -2.36 3.79 19.62
CA ALA A 110 -2.75 5.05 18.99
C ALA A 110 -2.89 6.19 20.01
N GLN A 111 -2.19 7.30 19.77
CA GLN A 111 -2.22 8.49 20.64
C GLN A 111 -3.01 9.66 20.01
N GLY A 112 -3.33 9.57 18.72
CA GLY A 112 -4.11 10.59 18.03
C GLY A 112 -4.93 10.05 16.86
N THR A 113 -5.73 10.93 16.27
CA THR A 113 -6.61 10.61 15.13
C THR A 113 -5.83 10.00 13.96
N TRP A 114 -4.61 10.46 13.71
CA TRP A 114 -3.77 9.93 12.63
C TRP A 114 -3.30 8.50 12.87
N ASP A 115 -2.96 8.14 14.10
CA ASP A 115 -2.55 6.78 14.44
C ASP A 115 -3.72 5.82 14.28
N VAL A 116 -4.91 6.23 14.75
CA VAL A 116 -6.15 5.47 14.55
C VAL A 116 -6.43 5.28 13.06
N TRP A 117 -6.33 6.35 12.27
CA TRP A 117 -6.50 6.29 10.82
C TRP A 117 -5.53 5.31 10.16
N PHE A 118 -4.23 5.37 10.50
CA PHE A 118 -3.24 4.42 9.96
C PHE A 118 -3.51 2.99 10.38
N GLY A 119 -3.92 2.75 11.64
CA GLY A 119 -4.32 1.43 12.11
C GLY A 119 -5.50 0.86 11.33
N LEU A 120 -6.49 1.71 11.00
CA LEU A 120 -7.62 1.35 10.13
C LEU A 120 -7.20 1.13 8.67
N CYS A 121 -6.23 1.88 8.16
CA CYS A 121 -5.66 1.65 6.83
C CYS A 121 -5.01 0.26 6.74
N TRP A 122 -4.24 -0.15 7.75
CA TRP A 122 -3.68 -1.51 7.81
C TRP A 122 -4.76 -2.59 7.83
N ALA A 123 -5.86 -2.37 8.56
CA ALA A 123 -7.00 -3.30 8.57
C ALA A 123 -7.67 -3.38 7.19
N ALA A 124 -7.88 -2.24 6.52
CA ALA A 124 -8.45 -2.18 5.18
C ALA A 124 -7.56 -2.94 4.17
N TRP A 125 -6.25 -2.69 4.19
CA TRP A 125 -5.30 -3.45 3.38
C TRP A 125 -5.33 -4.96 3.71
N ALA A 126 -5.47 -5.37 4.97
CA ALA A 126 -5.62 -6.79 5.28
C ALA A 126 -6.85 -7.40 4.59
N VAL A 127 -7.97 -6.69 4.58
CA VAL A 127 -9.20 -7.10 3.88
C VAL A 127 -9.00 -7.14 2.37
N LEU A 128 -8.43 -6.09 1.76
CA LEU A 128 -8.22 -6.05 0.32
C LEU A 128 -7.28 -7.16 -0.18
N TRP A 129 -6.17 -7.42 0.51
CA TRP A 129 -5.27 -8.51 0.15
C TRP A 129 -5.91 -9.89 0.36
N PHE A 130 -6.78 -10.05 1.36
CA PHE A 130 -7.59 -11.25 1.49
C PHE A 130 -8.59 -11.39 0.33
N MET A 131 -9.20 -10.30 -0.13
CA MET A 131 -10.04 -10.32 -1.34
C MET A 131 -9.23 -10.73 -2.59
N PHE A 132 -7.98 -10.29 -2.73
CA PHE A 132 -7.10 -10.76 -3.81
C PHE A 132 -6.80 -12.25 -3.70
N PHE A 133 -6.64 -12.81 -2.50
CA PHE A 133 -6.57 -14.26 -2.32
C PHE A 133 -7.84 -14.97 -2.82
N LEU A 134 -9.01 -14.50 -2.41
CA LEU A 134 -10.28 -15.08 -2.84
C LEU A 134 -10.45 -14.99 -4.37
N LEU A 135 -10.11 -13.84 -4.96
CA LEU A 135 -10.21 -13.57 -6.39
C LEU A 135 -9.21 -14.42 -7.20
N LEU A 136 -7.93 -14.42 -6.82
CA LEU A 136 -6.85 -14.96 -7.65
C LEU A 136 -6.52 -16.42 -7.31
N ALA A 137 -6.43 -16.79 -6.04
CA ALA A 137 -6.12 -18.18 -5.66
C ALA A 137 -7.37 -19.07 -5.68
N LEU A 138 -8.46 -18.59 -5.07
CA LEU A 138 -9.73 -19.34 -5.02
C LEU A 138 -10.65 -19.10 -6.22
N GLN A 139 -10.26 -18.21 -7.15
CA GLN A 139 -10.98 -17.95 -8.40
C GLN A 139 -12.46 -17.59 -8.17
N LYS A 140 -12.74 -16.87 -7.07
CA LYS A 140 -14.09 -16.41 -6.75
C LYS A 140 -14.49 -15.26 -7.67
N PRO A 141 -15.75 -15.19 -8.15
CA PRO A 141 -16.20 -14.19 -9.11
C PRO A 141 -16.50 -12.83 -8.45
N ILE A 142 -15.54 -12.29 -7.71
CA ILE A 142 -15.67 -11.04 -6.94
C ILE A 142 -14.85 -9.90 -7.55
N ALA A 143 -14.47 -9.99 -8.83
CA ALA A 143 -13.59 -9.04 -9.50
C ALA A 143 -14.11 -7.59 -9.40
N ARG A 144 -15.41 -7.36 -9.68
CA ARG A 144 -16.00 -6.02 -9.61
C ARG A 144 -16.01 -5.43 -8.20
N LEU A 145 -16.35 -6.26 -7.20
CA LEU A 145 -16.33 -5.83 -5.79
C LEU A 145 -14.90 -5.49 -5.36
N THR A 146 -13.95 -6.38 -5.67
CA THR A 146 -12.53 -6.20 -5.37
C THR A 146 -11.98 -4.95 -6.06
N GLY A 147 -12.31 -4.74 -7.35
CA GLY A 147 -11.93 -3.55 -8.09
C GLY A 147 -12.47 -2.27 -7.46
N GLY A 148 -13.75 -2.25 -7.05
CA GLY A 148 -14.35 -1.12 -6.34
C GLY A 148 -13.66 -0.81 -5.01
N VAL A 149 -13.39 -1.83 -4.19
CA VAL A 149 -12.65 -1.68 -2.93
C VAL A 149 -11.22 -1.18 -3.19
N THR A 150 -10.54 -1.73 -4.20
CA THR A 150 -9.17 -1.30 -4.59
C THR A 150 -9.14 0.17 -4.99
N VAL A 151 -10.15 0.66 -5.73
CA VAL A 151 -10.29 2.08 -6.08
C VAL A 151 -10.45 2.94 -4.82
N LEU A 152 -11.39 2.57 -3.94
CA LEU A 152 -11.68 3.35 -2.73
C LEU A 152 -10.47 3.39 -1.79
N GLU A 153 -9.79 2.27 -1.58
CA GLU A 153 -8.58 2.22 -0.78
C GLU A 153 -7.44 3.00 -1.44
N GLY A 154 -7.26 2.88 -2.77
CA GLY A 154 -6.25 3.69 -3.47
C GLY A 154 -6.40 5.19 -3.22
N ILE A 155 -7.63 5.68 -3.15
CA ILE A 155 -7.92 7.10 -2.84
C ILE A 155 -7.70 7.39 -1.35
N LEU A 156 -8.37 6.64 -0.46
CA LEU A 156 -8.50 7.00 0.95
C LEU A 156 -7.28 6.60 1.79
N THR A 157 -6.58 5.52 1.44
CA THR A 157 -5.47 4.97 2.24
C THR A 157 -4.10 5.22 1.62
N GLY A 158 -4.04 5.55 0.33
CA GLY A 158 -2.79 5.86 -0.38
C GLY A 158 -2.70 7.31 -0.84
N TRP A 159 -3.54 7.71 -1.79
CA TRP A 159 -3.41 8.99 -2.50
C TRP A 159 -3.61 10.19 -1.56
N LEU A 160 -4.76 10.28 -0.90
CA LEU A 160 -5.07 11.37 0.01
C LEU A 160 -4.05 11.50 1.16
N PRO A 161 -3.74 10.44 1.95
CA PRO A 161 -2.75 10.55 3.02
C PRO A 161 -1.33 10.76 2.49
N GLY A 162 -0.98 10.19 1.34
CA GLY A 162 0.31 10.43 0.69
C GLY A 162 0.53 11.90 0.37
N TYR A 163 -0.47 12.55 -0.22
CA TYR A 163 -0.45 14.00 -0.48
C TYR A 163 -0.35 14.80 0.82
N LEU A 164 -1.19 14.51 1.82
CA LEU A 164 -1.23 15.28 3.08
C LEU A 164 0.04 15.13 3.92
N LEU A 165 0.72 13.99 3.84
CA LEU A 165 2.05 13.79 4.44
C LEU A 165 3.15 14.59 3.73
N LEU A 166 3.05 14.76 2.41
CA LEU A 166 4.00 15.55 1.63
C LEU A 166 3.82 17.05 1.86
N ASP A 167 2.58 17.49 2.03
CA ASP A 167 2.21 18.88 2.35
C ASP A 167 2.47 19.24 3.83
N GLY A 168 2.92 18.26 4.63
CA GLY A 168 3.23 18.47 6.05
C GLY A 168 2.00 18.68 6.94
N ILE A 169 0.80 18.40 6.44
CA ILE A 169 -0.47 18.51 7.20
C ILE A 169 -0.69 17.27 8.07
N MET A 170 -0.10 16.12 7.69
CA MET A 170 -0.08 14.89 8.47
C MET A 170 1.33 14.53 8.96
N GLY A 171 1.40 13.82 10.10
CA GLY A 171 2.64 13.23 10.63
C GLY A 171 3.52 14.20 11.43
N PRO A 172 4.77 13.82 11.76
CA PRO A 172 5.65 14.62 12.62
C PRO A 172 5.91 16.04 12.10
N ALA A 173 5.84 16.24 10.77
CA ALA A 173 5.98 17.55 10.12
C ALA A 173 4.80 18.51 10.43
N ALA A 174 3.60 17.98 10.63
CA ALA A 174 2.42 18.76 11.02
C ALA A 174 2.56 19.33 12.44
N ASN A 175 3.18 18.57 13.33
CA ASN A 175 3.45 19.02 14.70
C ASN A 175 4.46 20.18 14.72
N VAL A 176 5.41 20.24 13.77
CA VAL A 176 6.36 21.35 13.64
C VAL A 176 5.67 22.61 13.12
N ALA A 177 4.78 22.49 12.13
CA ALA A 177 4.03 23.62 11.58
C ALA A 177 3.02 24.19 12.61
N VAL A 178 2.33 23.33 13.36
CA VAL A 178 1.42 23.74 14.44
C VAL A 178 2.19 24.37 15.61
N ALA A 179 3.33 23.80 16.01
CA ALA A 179 4.17 24.37 17.06
C ALA A 179 4.75 25.75 16.68
N ALA A 180 5.12 25.96 15.41
CA ALA A 180 5.57 27.25 14.89
C ALA A 180 4.42 28.28 14.83
N ALA A 181 3.19 27.84 14.54
CA ALA A 181 2.01 28.70 14.50
C ALA A 181 1.47 29.06 15.91
N SER A 182 1.70 28.22 16.92
CA SER A 182 1.32 28.48 18.32
C SER A 182 2.40 29.21 19.14
N GLY A 183 3.58 29.42 18.56
CA GLY A 183 4.73 30.09 19.19
C GLY A 183 4.89 31.57 18.81
N GLY A 184 3.87 32.19 18.22
CA GLY A 184 3.83 33.61 17.84
C GLY A 184 2.94 34.44 18.75
#